data_AF-A0A9W7S3C4-F1
#
_entry.id   AF-A0A9W7S3C4-F1
#
_cell.length_a   1.000
_cell.length_b   1.000
_cell.length_c   1.000
_cell.angle_alpha   90.00
_cell.angle_beta   90.00
_cell.angle_gamma   90.00
#
_symmetry.space_group_name_H-M   'P 1'
#
loop_
_entity.id
_entity.type
_entity.pdbx_description
1 polymer ?
#
loop_
_entity_poly.entity_id
_entity_poly.type
_entity_poly.pdbx_seq_one_letter_code
_entity_poly.pdbx_strand_id
1 'polypeptide(L)'
;MVGDSSGANIAAAMNIYDIESGNQWIKQQILLYPVVNMALKETPGYEWSLDEYDIHDNDEIITFIVKSLGIGVHYINKLYVKNVDLKDPLLSPLFASDKTIQQIPPTVIVTAEYDFLRIESEAYAKRLLTNGVQTSFFRYLGLDRGFVDK
;
A
#
# COMPACT_ATOMS: atom_id res chain seq x y z
N MET A 1 -8.31 -0.72 12.97
CA MET A 1 -7.96 -1.85 12.08
C MET A 1 -6.46 -1.90 11.90
N VAL A 2 -5.89 -3.10 11.95
CA VAL A 2 -4.47 -3.35 11.70
C VAL A 2 -4.32 -4.53 10.77
N GLY A 3 -3.29 -4.51 9.94
CA GLY A 3 -2.87 -5.65 9.13
C GLY A 3 -1.51 -5.41 8.50
N ASP A 4 -0.92 -6.49 7.99
CA ASP A 4 0.34 -6.51 7.26
C ASP A 4 0.11 -6.97 5.81
N SER A 5 0.91 -6.49 4.85
CA SER A 5 0.88 -7.00 3.46
C SER A 5 -0.54 -6.98 2.85
N SER A 6 -1.10 -8.15 2.50
CA SER A 6 -2.48 -8.31 2.04
C SER A 6 -3.51 -8.15 3.17
N GLY A 7 -3.17 -8.47 4.41
CA GLY A 7 -3.97 -8.13 5.58
C GLY A 7 -4.12 -6.62 5.77
N ALA A 8 -3.07 -5.85 5.46
CA ALA A 8 -3.14 -4.39 5.47
C ALA A 8 -4.01 -3.84 4.33
N ASN A 9 -3.98 -4.48 3.14
CA ASN A 9 -4.91 -4.18 2.05
C ASN A 9 -6.37 -4.40 2.49
N ILE A 10 -6.67 -5.55 3.12
CA ILE A 10 -7.99 -5.85 3.67
C ILE A 10 -8.39 -4.83 4.74
N ALA A 11 -7.47 -4.46 5.63
CA ALA A 11 -7.72 -3.44 6.66
C ALA A 11 -8.10 -2.08 6.04
N ALA A 12 -7.40 -1.67 4.98
CA ALA A 12 -7.71 -0.43 4.24
C ALA A 12 -9.03 -0.52 3.46
N ALA A 13 -9.28 -1.63 2.77
CA ALA A 13 -10.54 -1.89 2.09
C ALA A 13 -11.73 -1.88 3.07
N MET A 14 -11.54 -2.42 4.28
CA MET A 14 -12.60 -2.43 5.29
C MET A 14 -12.89 -1.05 5.87
N ASN A 15 -11.87 -0.19 5.99
CA ASN A 15 -12.09 1.22 6.30
C ASN A 15 -12.90 1.93 5.21
N ILE A 16 -12.56 1.72 3.94
CA ILE A 16 -13.30 2.27 2.80
C ILE A 16 -14.76 1.81 2.84
N TYR A 17 -14.98 0.51 3.02
CA TYR A 17 -16.33 -0.06 3.12
C TYR A 17 -17.12 0.49 4.32
N ASP A 18 -16.50 0.63 5.49
CA ASP A 18 -17.12 1.20 6.70
C ASP A 18 -17.56 2.66 6.49
N ILE A 19 -16.76 3.46 5.78
CA ILE A 19 -17.07 4.84 5.40
C ILE A 19 -18.21 4.89 4.38
N GLU A 20 -18.10 4.11 3.30
CA GLU A 20 -19.08 4.12 2.21
C GLU A 20 -20.44 3.54 2.64
N SER A 21 -20.45 2.67 3.65
CA SER A 21 -21.66 2.19 4.31
C SER A 21 -22.26 3.19 5.31
N GLY A 22 -21.59 4.33 5.57
CA GLY A 22 -22.06 5.38 6.49
C GLY A 22 -21.90 5.06 7.98
N ASN A 23 -21.13 4.04 8.34
CA ASN A 23 -20.98 3.57 9.71
C ASN A 23 -19.91 4.36 10.49
N GLN A 24 -18.75 4.57 9.87
CA GLN A 24 -17.59 5.23 10.49
C GLN A 24 -17.21 4.62 11.85
N TRP A 25 -17.30 3.29 12.01
CA TRP A 25 -16.97 2.59 13.25
C TRP A 25 -15.47 2.52 13.51
N ILE A 26 -14.65 2.47 12.47
CA ILE A 26 -13.21 2.30 12.62
C ILE A 26 -12.56 3.65 12.94
N LYS A 27 -11.87 3.72 14.09
CA LYS A 27 -11.29 4.97 14.61
C LYS A 27 -9.79 5.13 14.40
N GLN A 28 -9.11 4.08 13.95
CA GLN A 28 -7.67 4.10 13.67
C GLN A 28 -7.31 3.03 12.64
N GLN A 29 -6.31 3.33 11.81
CA GLN A 29 -5.77 2.43 10.80
C GLN A 29 -4.25 2.26 11.00
N ILE A 30 -3.75 1.03 11.02
CA ILE A 30 -2.32 0.72 11.09
C ILE A 30 -2.00 -0.27 9.97
N LEU A 31 -1.15 0.14 9.03
CA LEU A 31 -0.83 -0.62 7.83
C LEU A 31 0.66 -0.94 7.78
N LEU A 32 1.01 -2.22 7.82
CA LEU A 32 2.39 -2.68 7.70
C LEU A 32 2.61 -3.13 6.24
N TYR A 33 3.50 -2.43 5.52
CA TYR A 33 3.86 -2.63 4.11
C TYR A 33 2.66 -2.98 3.21
N PRO A 34 1.63 -2.12 3.18
CA PRO A 34 0.35 -2.47 2.58
C PRO A 34 0.43 -2.61 1.07
N VAL A 35 -0.41 -3.50 0.54
CA VAL A 35 -0.80 -3.42 -0.88
C VAL A 35 -1.90 -2.38 -1.03
N VAL A 36 -1.72 -1.38 -1.88
CA VAL A 36 -2.72 -0.30 -2.09
C VAL A 36 -3.07 -0.06 -3.55
N ASN A 37 -2.32 -0.64 -4.48
CA ASN A 37 -2.49 -0.53 -5.93
C ASN A 37 -2.31 -1.90 -6.59
N MET A 38 -3.33 -2.75 -6.44
CA MET A 38 -3.39 -4.05 -7.10
C MET A 38 -3.48 -3.95 -8.63
N ALA A 39 -3.91 -2.78 -9.13
CA ALA A 39 -3.98 -2.48 -10.56
C ALA A 39 -2.62 -2.31 -11.23
N LEU A 40 -1.53 -2.13 -10.48
CA LEU A 40 -0.22 -1.74 -11.00
C LEU A 40 -0.31 -0.55 -11.96
N LYS A 41 -1.15 0.44 -11.62
CA LYS A 41 -1.39 1.63 -12.46
C LYS A 41 -0.80 2.86 -11.81
N GLU A 42 -0.07 3.63 -12.59
CA GLU A 42 0.42 4.94 -12.17
C GLU A 42 -0.73 5.85 -11.73
N THR A 43 -0.44 6.69 -10.74
CA THR A 43 -1.34 7.74 -10.26
C THR A 43 -0.52 9.01 -10.04
N PRO A 44 -1.15 10.19 -9.94
CA PRO A 44 -0.45 11.36 -9.45
C PRO A 44 0.24 11.05 -8.11
N GLY A 45 1.58 11.08 -8.09
CA GLY A 45 2.38 10.74 -6.91
C GLY A 45 2.75 9.25 -6.75
N TYR A 46 2.43 8.39 -7.72
CA TYR A 46 2.91 7.01 -7.80
C TYR A 46 3.40 6.68 -9.22
N GLU A 47 4.70 6.47 -9.35
CA GLU A 47 5.36 5.87 -10.49
C GLU A 47 6.39 4.88 -9.95
N TRP A 48 6.31 3.62 -10.37
CA TRP A 48 7.25 2.62 -9.88
C TRP A 48 8.55 2.71 -10.68
N SER A 49 9.67 2.97 -10.01
CA SER A 49 11.00 2.89 -10.61
C SER A 49 11.96 2.21 -9.65
N LEU A 50 12.92 1.46 -10.23
CA LEU A 50 14.04 0.91 -9.47
C LEU A 50 14.98 2.02 -8.97
N ASP A 51 15.00 3.17 -9.64
CA ASP A 51 15.85 4.31 -9.30
C ASP A 51 15.45 4.96 -7.97
N GLU A 52 14.26 4.66 -7.47
CA GLU A 52 13.81 5.08 -6.14
C GLU A 52 14.50 4.30 -5.01
N TYR A 53 15.23 3.23 -5.31
CA TYR A 53 15.94 2.41 -4.33
C TYR A 53 17.44 2.70 -4.38
N ASP A 54 18.05 2.93 -3.22
CA ASP A 54 19.50 3.06 -3.12
C ASP A 54 20.14 1.66 -3.14
N ILE A 55 20.41 1.17 -4.36
CA ILE A 55 21.04 -0.13 -4.61
C ILE A 55 22.48 0.13 -5.07
N HIS A 56 23.42 0.04 -4.14
CA HIS A 56 24.83 0.21 -4.44
C HIS A 56 25.37 -0.96 -5.30
N ASP A 57 26.34 -0.64 -6.16
CA ASP A 57 27.11 -1.61 -6.96
C ASP A 57 26.29 -2.58 -7.82
N ASN A 58 25.05 -2.23 -8.17
CA ASN A 58 24.10 -3.11 -8.85
C ASN A 58 23.91 -4.46 -8.12
N ASP A 59 23.81 -4.44 -6.79
CA ASP A 59 23.58 -5.64 -5.99
C ASP A 59 22.38 -6.45 -6.53
N GLU A 60 22.69 -7.62 -7.10
CA GLU A 60 21.72 -8.48 -7.77
C GLU A 60 20.72 -9.07 -6.78
N ILE A 61 21.13 -9.29 -5.52
CA ILE A 61 20.27 -9.87 -4.48
C ILE A 61 19.24 -8.84 -4.06
N ILE A 62 19.65 -7.60 -3.77
CA ILE A 62 18.73 -6.51 -3.41
C ILE A 62 17.79 -6.22 -4.59
N THR A 63 18.34 -6.16 -5.81
CA THR A 63 17.55 -5.98 -7.02
C THR A 63 16.49 -7.08 -7.18
N PHE A 64 16.85 -8.33 -6.92
CA PHE A 64 15.93 -9.45 -6.94
C PHE A 64 14.85 -9.32 -5.85
N ILE A 65 15.24 -9.01 -4.61
CA ILE A 65 14.31 -8.80 -3.48
C ILE A 65 13.24 -7.77 -3.86
N VAL A 66 13.67 -6.60 -4.32
CA VAL A 66 12.78 -5.48 -4.70
C VAL A 66 11.86 -5.84 -5.87
N LYS A 67 12.31 -6.65 -6.85
CA LYS A 67 11.50 -6.98 -8.04
C LYS A 67 10.62 -8.21 -7.89
N SER A 68 10.98 -9.14 -7.00
CA SER A 68 10.37 -10.48 -6.89
C SER A 68 8.84 -10.42 -6.73
N LEU A 69 8.34 -9.50 -5.90
CA LEU A 69 6.91 -9.36 -5.65
C LEU A 69 6.14 -8.83 -6.86
N GLY A 70 6.72 -7.92 -7.64
CA GLY A 70 6.11 -7.40 -8.87
C GLY A 70 5.85 -8.51 -9.90
N ILE A 71 6.77 -9.48 -9.99
CA ILE A 71 6.61 -10.68 -10.83
C ILE A 71 5.44 -11.54 -10.30
N GLY A 72 5.35 -11.69 -8.98
CA GLY A 72 4.32 -12.50 -8.32
C GLY A 72 2.91 -11.90 -8.38
N VAL A 73 2.78 -10.56 -8.38
CA VAL A 73 1.47 -9.87 -8.34
C VAL A 73 0.56 -10.28 -9.50
N HIS A 74 1.11 -10.50 -10.70
CA HIS A 74 0.28 -10.94 -11.83
C HIS A 74 -0.43 -12.28 -11.56
N TYR A 75 0.27 -13.21 -10.91
CA TYR A 75 -0.30 -14.50 -10.52
C TYR A 75 -1.32 -14.36 -9.37
N ILE A 76 -1.01 -13.50 -8.38
CA ILE A 76 -1.93 -13.20 -7.27
C ILE A 76 -3.24 -12.61 -7.81
N ASN A 77 -3.16 -11.64 -8.72
CA ASN A 77 -4.33 -11.01 -9.32
C ASN A 77 -5.22 -12.03 -10.04
N LYS A 78 -4.61 -12.97 -10.77
CA LYS A 78 -5.35 -14.03 -11.47
C LYS A 78 -6.14 -14.94 -10.51
N LEU A 79 -5.62 -15.19 -9.31
CA LEU A 79 -6.27 -16.05 -8.31
C LEU A 79 -7.30 -15.30 -7.46
N TYR A 80 -7.04 -14.02 -7.17
CA TYR A 80 -7.80 -13.22 -6.21
C TYR A 80 -8.91 -12.38 -6.86
N VAL A 81 -8.59 -11.63 -7.92
CA VAL A 81 -9.42 -10.53 -8.44
C VAL A 81 -10.59 -11.04 -9.31
N LYS A 82 -10.42 -12.20 -9.95
CA LYS A 82 -11.41 -12.81 -10.87
C LYS A 82 -11.97 -11.81 -11.89
N ASN A 83 -13.17 -11.27 -11.66
CA ASN A 83 -13.91 -10.41 -12.60
C ASN A 83 -14.16 -8.99 -12.06
N VAL A 84 -13.47 -8.59 -10.98
CA VAL A 84 -13.59 -7.24 -10.41
C VAL A 84 -12.62 -6.29 -11.11
N ASP A 85 -12.99 -5.02 -11.26
CA ASP A 85 -12.07 -3.99 -11.74
C ASP A 85 -10.89 -3.89 -10.78
N LEU A 86 -9.66 -4.01 -11.28
CA LEU A 86 -8.46 -3.87 -10.46
C LEU A 86 -8.35 -2.49 -9.79
N LYS A 87 -9.00 -1.46 -10.35
CA LYS A 87 -9.07 -0.12 -9.77
C LYS A 87 -10.19 0.07 -8.75
N ASP A 88 -10.99 -0.96 -8.50
CA ASP A 88 -12.00 -0.92 -7.43
C ASP A 88 -11.31 -0.53 -6.11
N PRO A 89 -11.79 0.50 -5.38
CA PRO A 89 -11.20 0.95 -4.12
C PRO A 89 -11.08 -0.14 -3.04
N LEU A 90 -11.92 -1.18 -3.08
CA LEU A 90 -11.85 -2.32 -2.17
C LEU A 90 -10.73 -3.32 -2.52
N LEU A 91 -10.16 -3.22 -3.72
CA LEU A 91 -8.97 -3.97 -4.13
C LEU A 91 -7.71 -3.09 -4.13
N SER A 92 -7.85 -1.87 -4.63
CA SER A 92 -6.78 -0.88 -4.72
C SER A 92 -7.20 0.40 -3.99
N PRO A 93 -7.04 0.46 -2.65
CA PRO A 93 -7.34 1.64 -1.83
C PRO A 93 -6.78 2.97 -2.35
N LEU A 94 -5.67 2.93 -3.09
CA LEU A 94 -5.07 4.10 -3.74
C LEU A 94 -5.99 4.76 -4.78
N PHE A 95 -7.08 4.12 -5.21
CA PHE A 95 -8.06 4.66 -6.17
C PHE A 95 -9.38 5.11 -5.52
N ALA A 96 -9.53 5.03 -4.19
CA ALA A 96 -10.70 5.55 -3.50
C ALA A 96 -10.95 7.03 -3.84
N SER A 97 -12.21 7.48 -3.83
CA SER A 97 -12.51 8.89 -4.11
C SER A 97 -11.92 9.81 -3.04
N ASP A 98 -11.59 11.07 -3.36
CA ASP A 98 -11.09 12.02 -2.35
C ASP A 98 -12.10 12.24 -1.22
N LYS A 99 -13.41 12.17 -1.52
CA LYS A 99 -14.48 12.21 -0.52
C LYS A 99 -14.38 11.04 0.48
N THR A 100 -14.02 9.86 0.01
CA THR A 100 -13.77 8.69 0.86
C THR A 100 -12.45 8.86 1.63
N ILE A 101 -11.38 9.28 0.96
CA ILE A 101 -10.05 9.46 1.54
C ILE A 101 -10.07 10.46 2.71
N GLN A 102 -10.77 11.59 2.58
CA GLN A 102 -10.89 12.61 3.65
C GLN A 102 -11.53 12.09 4.93
N GLN A 103 -12.26 10.97 4.86
CA GLN A 103 -12.93 10.35 6.00
C GLN A 103 -12.14 9.18 6.60
N ILE A 104 -10.98 8.81 6.01
CA ILE A 104 -10.13 7.76 6.55
C ILE A 104 -9.65 8.17 7.96
N PRO A 105 -9.72 7.26 8.95
CA PRO A 105 -9.29 7.58 10.31
C PRO A 105 -7.78 7.84 10.37
N PRO A 106 -7.28 8.39 11.50
CA PRO A 106 -5.85 8.53 11.73
C PRO A 106 -5.08 7.26 11.38
N THR A 107 -4.07 7.41 10.54
CA THR A 107 -3.40 6.28 9.88
C THR A 107 -1.92 6.24 10.24
N VAL A 108 -1.43 5.06 10.58
CA VAL A 108 0.00 4.75 10.64
C VAL A 108 0.34 3.83 9.49
N ILE A 109 1.37 4.17 8.72
CA ILE A 109 1.90 3.34 7.66
C ILE A 109 3.37 3.05 7.96
N VAL A 110 3.75 1.79 7.87
CA VAL A 110 5.11 1.33 8.10
C VAL A 110 5.58 0.60 6.85
N THR A 111 6.77 0.91 6.35
CA THR A 111 7.37 0.25 5.18
C THR A 111 8.82 -0.14 5.44
N ALA A 112 9.36 -0.98 4.57
CA ALA A 112 10.78 -1.29 4.51
C ALA A 112 11.42 -0.57 3.30
N GLU A 113 12.71 -0.29 3.38
CA GLU A 113 13.46 0.36 2.30
C GLU A 113 13.49 -0.45 1.02
N TYR A 114 13.74 -1.76 1.14
CA TYR A 114 13.84 -2.69 0.01
C TYR A 114 12.57 -3.53 -0.14
N ASP A 115 11.42 -2.85 -0.30
CA ASP A 115 10.12 -3.47 -0.56
C ASP A 115 9.50 -2.90 -1.82
N PHE A 116 9.09 -3.78 -2.74
CA PHE A 116 8.39 -3.44 -3.98
C PHE A 116 7.19 -2.49 -3.75
N LEU A 117 6.46 -2.67 -2.64
CA LEU A 117 5.25 -1.88 -2.33
C LEU A 117 5.54 -0.56 -1.61
N ARG A 118 6.81 -0.26 -1.32
CA ARG A 118 7.19 0.95 -0.59
C ARG A 118 6.68 2.21 -1.31
N ILE A 119 6.87 2.27 -2.63
CA ILE A 119 6.52 3.45 -3.44
C ILE A 119 5.00 3.68 -3.47
N GLU A 120 4.19 2.63 -3.61
CA GLU A 120 2.72 2.78 -3.56
C GLU A 120 2.23 3.15 -2.16
N SER A 121 2.89 2.64 -1.11
CA SER A 121 2.60 2.98 0.28
C SER A 121 2.91 4.45 0.57
N GLU A 122 3.99 4.98 0.02
CA GLU A 122 4.36 6.40 0.10
C GLU A 122 3.38 7.28 -0.64
N ALA A 123 2.95 6.86 -1.83
CA ALA A 123 1.92 7.56 -2.59
C ALA A 123 0.60 7.61 -1.81
N TYR A 124 0.20 6.51 -1.17
CA TYR A 124 -1.01 6.46 -0.36
C TYR A 124 -0.89 7.33 0.90
N ALA A 125 0.25 7.28 1.60
CA ALA A 125 0.53 8.14 2.75
C ALA A 125 0.46 9.62 2.38
N LYS A 126 1.09 10.00 1.26
CA LYS A 126 1.05 11.36 0.73
C LYS A 126 -0.39 11.77 0.39
N ARG A 127 -1.16 10.88 -0.26
CA ARG A 127 -2.56 11.14 -0.62
C ARG A 127 -3.44 11.37 0.61
N LEU A 128 -3.26 10.59 1.67
CA LEU A 128 -3.95 10.76 2.95
C LEU A 128 -3.61 12.11 3.57
N LEU A 129 -2.31 12.44 3.68
CA LEU A 129 -1.82 13.71 4.22
C LEU A 129 -2.38 14.91 3.45
N THR A 130 -2.33 14.90 2.12
CA THR A 130 -2.82 16.01 1.30
C THR A 130 -4.33 16.19 1.37
N ASN A 131 -5.07 15.16 1.78
CA ASN A 131 -6.51 15.22 2.03
C ASN A 131 -6.86 15.52 3.50
N GLY A 132 -5.87 15.92 4.32
CA GLY A 132 -6.11 16.34 5.70
C GLY A 132 -6.23 15.18 6.72
N VAL A 133 -5.95 13.94 6.33
CA VAL A 133 -5.93 12.80 7.25
C VAL A 133 -4.67 12.84 8.10
N GLN A 134 -4.81 12.73 9.43
CA GLN A 134 -3.68 12.60 10.34
C GLN A 134 -2.93 11.30 10.03
N THR A 135 -1.76 11.40 9.40
CA THR A 135 -1.00 10.23 8.96
C THR A 135 0.42 10.27 9.49
N SER A 136 0.87 9.16 10.08
CA SER A 136 2.28 8.93 10.41
C SER A 136 2.85 7.89 9.47
N PHE A 137 4.03 8.16 8.91
CA PHE A 137 4.71 7.26 7.97
C PHE A 137 6.11 6.95 8.47
N PHE A 138 6.47 5.67 8.50
CA PHE A 138 7.78 5.20 8.94
C PHE A 138 8.38 4.28 7.89
N ARG A 139 9.56 4.64 7.38
CA ARG A 139 10.38 3.77 6.53
C ARG A 139 11.52 3.19 7.37
N TYR A 140 11.59 1.86 7.48
CA TYR A 140 12.71 1.17 8.10
C TYR A 140 13.81 0.91 7.07
N LEU A 141 14.98 1.51 7.30
CA LEU A 141 16.13 1.40 6.42
C LEU A 141 16.88 0.08 6.61
N GLY A 142 17.48 -0.44 5.55
CA GLY A 142 18.24 -1.68 5.53
C GLY A 142 17.41 -2.96 5.60
N LEU A 143 16.07 -2.86 5.60
CA LEU A 143 15.16 -4.00 5.72
C LEU A 143 14.38 -4.26 4.43
N ASP A 144 13.96 -5.51 4.26
CA ASP A 144 13.06 -6.00 3.23
C ASP A 144 11.66 -6.29 3.79
N ARG A 145 10.75 -6.70 2.91
CA ARG A 145 9.36 -7.05 3.24
C ARG A 145 9.29 -8.17 4.30
N GLY A 146 8.29 -8.09 5.18
CA GLY A 146 8.03 -9.14 6.20
C GLY A 146 8.89 -9.01 7.46
N PHE A 147 9.59 -7.89 7.62
CA PHE A 147 10.54 -7.68 8.72
C PHE A 147 9.91 -7.65 10.12
N VAL A 148 8.59 -7.42 10.26
CA VAL A 148 7.92 -7.48 11.57
C VAL A 148 7.64 -8.91 12.03
N ASP A 149 7.75 -9.89 11.13
CA ASP A 149 7.54 -11.31 11.42
C ASP A 149 8.87 -12.09 11.59
N LYS A 150 10.01 -11.40 11.47
CA LYS A 150 11.36 -11.99 11.55
C LYS A 150 11.91 -12.02 12.98
#